data_AF-A0A3B8V6D9-F1
#
_entry.id   AF-A0A3B8V6D9-F1
#
_cell.length_a   1.000
_cell.length_b   1.000
_cell.length_c   1.000
_cell.angle_alpha   90.00
_cell.angle_beta   90.00
_cell.angle_gamma   90.00
#
_symmetry.space_group_name_H-M   'P 1'
#
loop_
_entity.id
_entity.type
_entity.pdbx_description
1 polymer ?
#
loop_
_entity_poly.entity_id
_entity_poly.type
_entity_poly.pdbx_seq_one_letter_code
_entity_poly.pdbx_strand_id
1 'polypeptide(L)' 'MAEYQYFDGESFITFNIVYATEKEVQLAITNRGRITVTTYDLYTDNNGNEYFEYGCDYNKIYIEEFEVM' A
#
# COMPACT_ATOMS: atom_id res chain seq x y z
N MET A 1 7.16 -3.79 12.01
CA MET A 1 6.44 -2.85 11.11
C MET A 1 6.20 -3.61 9.81
N ALA A 2 5.07 -3.42 9.14
CA ALA A 2 4.75 -4.13 7.89
C ALA A 2 5.13 -3.24 6.69
N GLU A 3 6.00 -3.73 5.81
CA GLU A 3 6.56 -2.99 4.65
C GLU A 3 6.26 -3.71 3.32
N TYR A 4 5.99 -2.92 2.27
CA TYR A 4 5.90 -3.38 0.88
C TYR A 4 6.69 -2.45 -0.05
N GLN A 5 7.37 -3.03 -1.05
CA GLN A 5 8.13 -2.28 -2.05
C GLN A 5 7.51 -2.46 -3.45
N TYR A 6 7.11 -1.35 -4.05
CA TYR A 6 6.56 -1.29 -5.40
C TYR A 6 7.56 -0.68 -6.37
N PHE A 7 7.79 -1.31 -7.52
CA PHE A 7 8.62 -0.72 -8.59
C PHE A 7 7.73 -0.05 -9.63
N ASP A 8 7.82 1.28 -9.76
CA ASP A 8 7.00 2.06 -10.70
C ASP A 8 7.52 2.03 -12.16
N GLY A 9 8.58 1.28 -12.43
CA GLY A 9 9.30 1.25 -13.70
C GLY A 9 10.57 2.11 -13.72
N GLU A 10 10.71 3.05 -12.79
CA GLU A 10 11.88 3.92 -12.67
C GLU A 10 12.54 3.83 -11.28
N SER A 11 11.77 3.69 -10.22
CA SER A 11 12.22 3.75 -8.84
C SER A 11 11.35 2.89 -7.94
N PHE A 12 11.91 2.51 -6.79
CA PHE A 12 11.14 1.85 -5.73
C PHE A 12 10.38 2.87 -4.89
N ILE A 13 9.14 2.53 -4.60
CA ILE A 13 8.25 3.22 -3.69
C ILE A 13 8.00 2.28 -2.52
N THR A 14 8.31 2.74 -1.31
CA THR A 14 8.13 1.95 -0.10
C THR A 14 6.86 2.36 0.61
N PHE A 15 6.01 1.39 0.93
CA PHE A 15 4.78 1.55 1.70
C PHE A 15 4.95 0.93 3.07
N ASN A 16 4.58 1.67 4.10
CA ASN A 16 4.55 1.18 5.48
C ASN A 16 3.14 1.36 6.05
N ILE A 17 2.55 0.30 6.60
CA ILE A 17 1.22 0.40 7.24
C ILE A 17 1.37 1.15 8.56
N VAL A 18 0.64 2.25 8.69
CA VAL A 18 0.50 3.01 9.95
C VAL A 18 -0.64 2.41 10.77
N TYR A 19 -1.81 2.26 10.15
CA TYR A 19 -2.94 1.51 10.70
C TYR A 19 -3.86 1.06 9.55
N ALA A 20 -4.67 0.03 9.82
CA ALA A 20 -5.71 -0.44 8.93
C ALA A 20 -7.02 -0.63 9.72
N THR A 21 -8.15 -0.43 9.03
CA THR A 21 -9.50 -0.73 9.50
C THR A 21 -10.18 -1.60 8.44
N GLU A 22 -11.43 -2.01 8.68
CA GLU A 22 -12.23 -2.78 7.70
C GLU A 22 -12.54 -2.01 6.39
N LYS A 23 -12.28 -0.70 6.32
CA LYS A 23 -12.67 0.14 5.19
C LYS A 23 -11.54 0.95 4.57
N GLU A 24 -10.47 1.17 5.31
CA GLU A 24 -9.44 2.11 4.93
C GLU A 24 -8.11 1.74 5.58
N VAL A 25 -7.02 2.06 4.87
CA VAL A 25 -5.64 1.85 5.30
C VAL A 25 -4.89 3.18 5.24
N GLN A 26 -4.19 3.52 6.31
CA GLN A 26 -3.26 4.64 6.33
C GLN A 26 -1.84 4.16 6.12
N LEU A 27 -1.17 4.74 5.13
CA LEU A 27 0.17 4.36 4.70
C LEU A 27 1.13 5.54 4.85
N ALA A 28 2.34 5.26 5.32
CA ALA A 28 3.50 6.11 5.10
C ALA A 28 4.19 5.66 3.80
N ILE A 29 4.17 6.53 2.80
CA ILE A 29 4.73 6.29 1.46
C ILE A 29 6.05 7.05 1.34
N THR A 30 7.12 6.32 1.04
CA THR A 30 8.42 6.89 0.69
C THR A 30 8.64 6.77 -0.81
N ASN A 31 8.68 7.90 -1.51
CA ASN A 31 8.91 7.97 -2.95
C ASN A 31 10.01 9.00 -3.25
N ARG A 32 11.12 8.57 -3.87
CA ARG A 32 12.24 9.43 -4.29
C ARG A 32 12.70 10.40 -3.18
N GLY A 33 12.83 9.89 -1.96
CA GLY A 33 13.29 10.65 -0.79
C GLY A 33 12.23 11.54 -0.11
N ARG A 34 10.98 11.53 -0.58
CA ARG A 34 9.86 12.22 0.05
C ARG A 34 8.98 11.24 0.79
N ILE A 35 8.60 11.58 2.01
CA ILE A 35 7.65 10.82 2.82
C ILE A 35 6.30 11.55 2.81
N THR A 36 5.23 10.83 2.50
CA THR A 36 3.85 11.30 2.59
C THR A 36 3.03 10.30 3.39
N VAL A 37 2.18 10.79 4.29
CA VAL A 37 1.19 9.94 4.97
C VAL A 37 -0.16 10.19 4.34
N THR A 38 -0.83 9.14 3.88
CA THR A 38 -2.13 9.25 3.23
C THR A 38 -2.98 8.02 3.50
N THR A 39 -4.29 8.18 3.37
CA THR A 39 -5.27 7.12 3.55
C THR A 39 -5.80 6.69 2.18
N TYR A 40 -6.01 5.38 2.01
CA TYR A 40 -6.71 4.78 0.88
C TYR A 40 -7.92 3.99 1.38
N ASP A 41 -8.94 3.91 0.53
CA ASP A 41 -10.00 2.93 0.71
C ASP A 41 -9.44 1.51 0.57
N LEU A 42 -9.97 0.60 1.38
CA LEU A 42 -9.64 -0.81 1.37
C LEU A 42 -10.78 -1.56 0.69
N TYR A 43 -10.41 -2.40 -0.27
CA TYR A 43 -11.33 -3.24 -1.04
C TYR A 43 -11.06 -4.71 -0.75
N THR A 44 -12.07 -5.53 -0.95
CA THR A 44 -11.96 -6.99 -0.85
C THR A 44 -12.22 -7.59 -2.22
N ASP A 45 -11.34 -8.48 -2.68
CA ASP A 45 -11.57 -9.21 -3.92
C ASP A 45 -12.52 -10.40 -3.73
N ASN A 46 -12.79 -11.14 -4.83
CA ASN A 46 -13.69 -12.29 -4.79
C ASN A 46 -13.14 -13.47 -3.96
N ASN A 47 -11.84 -13.48 -3.64
CA ASN A 47 -11.20 -14.50 -2.82
C ASN A 47 -11.17 -14.12 -1.33
N GLY A 48 -11.59 -12.89 -0.99
CA GLY A 48 -11.54 -12.38 0.38
C GLY A 48 -10.24 -11.64 0.71
N ASN A 49 -9.38 -11.38 -0.27
CA ASN A 49 -8.11 -10.71 -0.04
C ASN A 49 -8.29 -9.19 -0.08
N GLU A 50 -7.74 -8.52 0.94
CA GLU A 50 -7.82 -7.07 1.10
C GLU A 50 -6.69 -6.37 0.31
N TYR A 51 -7.05 -5.31 -0.42
CA TYR A 51 -6.12 -4.51 -1.21
C TYR A 51 -6.53 -3.05 -1.26
N PHE A 52 -5.57 -2.19 -1.57
CA PHE A 52 -5.82 -0.80 -1.96
C PHE A 52 -5.29 -0.56 -3.38
N GLU A 53 -5.74 0.51 -4.02
CA GLU A 53 -5.34 0.87 -5.38
C GLU A 53 -4.34 2.03 -5.38
N TYR A 54 -3.26 1.90 -6.16
CA TYR A 54 -2.21 2.90 -6.26
C TYR A 54 -1.87 3.29 -7.71
N GLY A 55 -1.66 4.59 -7.92
CA GLY A 55 -1.29 5.16 -9.22
C GLY A 55 -2.47 5.31 -10.19
N CYS A 56 -2.18 5.85 -11.38
CA CYS A 56 -3.21 6.13 -12.39
C CYS A 56 -3.82 4.87 -13.00
N ASP A 57 -3.10 3.76 -12.97
CA ASP A 57 -3.54 2.45 -13.48
C ASP A 57 -4.31 1.64 -12.42
N TYR A 58 -4.55 2.22 -11.24
CA TYR A 58 -5.25 1.55 -10.12
C TYR A 58 -4.61 0.20 -9.79
N ASN A 59 -3.27 0.17 -9.66
CA ASN A 59 -2.55 -1.07 -9.33
C ASN A 59 -3.00 -1.56 -7.96
N LYS A 60 -3.43 -2.82 -7.90
CA LYS A 60 -3.84 -3.47 -6.66
C LYS A 60 -2.62 -3.86 -5.87
N ILE A 61 -2.51 -3.35 -4.65
CA ILE A 61 -1.47 -3.73 -3.69
C ILE A 61 -2.18 -4.44 -2.55
N TYR A 62 -1.85 -5.72 -2.35
CA TYR A 62 -2.53 -6.56 -1.37
C TYR A 62 -1.89 -6.41 0.02
N ILE A 63 -2.72 -6.33 1.06
CA ILE A 63 -2.24 -6.14 2.44
C ILE A 63 -1.40 -7.35 2.90
N GLU A 64 -1.71 -8.55 2.41
CA GLU A 64 -0.96 -9.77 2.70
C GLU A 64 0.48 -9.78 2.14
N GLU A 65 0.78 -8.94 1.14
CA GLU A 65 2.12 -8.84 0.56
C GLU A 65 3.08 -8.00 1.40
N PHE A 66 2.60 -7.37 2.47
CA PHE A 66 3.44 -6.61 3.38
C PHE A 66 4.22 -7.57 4.31
N GLU A 67 5.54 -7.46 4.29
CA GLU A 67 6.42 -8.25 5.14
C GLU A 67 6.56 -7.59 6.52
N VAL A 68 6.40 -8.39 7.58
CA VAL A 68 6.69 -7.95 8.95
C VAL A 68 8.18 -8.15 9.21
N MET A 69 8.92 -7.04 9.32
CA MET A 69 10.31 -7.04 9.79
C MET A 69 10.42 -7.30 11.29
#